data_AF-A0A2Z6MJV4-F1
#
_entry.id   AF-A0A2Z6MJV4-F1
#
_cell.length_a   1.000
_cell.length_b   1.000
_cell.length_c   1.000
_cell.angle_alpha   90.00
_cell.angle_beta   90.00
_cell.angle_gamma   90.00
#
_symmetry.space_group_name_H-M   'P 1'
#
loop_
_entity.id
_entity.type
_entity.pdbx_description
1 polymer ?
#
loop_
_entity_poly.entity_id
_entity_poly.type
_entity_poly.pdbx_seq_one_letter_code
_entity_poly.pdbx_strand_id
1 'polypeptide(L)'
;MLVATLDAHQIDDVSCSDALLSLLPCLPFLQGSGSDTPTSSCCAGANNLNQKANTTPIRRNVCNCLKPAASRFGVHSDRSKQLPHLCNINLSVSFDPSTDCNSVN
;
A
#
# COMPACT_ATOMS: atom_id res chain seq x y z
N MET A 1 9.43 -37.46 6.25
CA MET A 1 10.58 -36.53 6.17
C MET A 1 10.64 -36.02 4.73
N LEU A 2 10.08 -34.84 4.45
CA LEU A 2 10.37 -34.10 3.23
C LEU A 2 10.73 -32.69 3.67
N VAL A 3 12.02 -32.42 3.60
CA VAL A 3 12.61 -31.11 3.84
C VAL A 3 12.25 -30.28 2.61
N ALA A 4 11.16 -29.51 2.67
CA ALA A 4 11.02 -28.35 1.81
C ALA A 4 11.96 -27.30 2.40
N THR A 5 13.11 -27.15 1.78
CA THR A 5 14.06 -26.08 2.04
C THR A 5 13.29 -24.77 2.07
N LEU A 6 13.17 -24.22 3.27
CA LEU A 6 12.81 -22.83 3.46
C LEU A 6 13.98 -22.06 2.86
N ASP A 7 13.88 -21.75 1.57
CA ASP A 7 14.63 -20.65 0.98
C ASP A 7 14.26 -19.43 1.80
N ALA A 8 15.06 -19.16 2.83
CA ALA A 8 15.11 -17.88 3.49
C ALA A 8 15.75 -16.86 2.53
N HIS A 9 15.17 -16.72 1.34
CA HIS A 9 15.21 -15.49 0.57
C HIS A 9 14.23 -14.51 1.22
N GLN A 10 14.49 -14.16 2.47
CA GLN A 10 13.96 -12.93 3.06
C GLN A 10 15.11 -11.95 3.12
N ILE A 11 15.32 -11.31 1.96
CA ILE A 11 16.07 -10.07 1.85
C ILE A 11 15.21 -9.20 0.94
N ASP A 12 14.42 -8.31 1.56
CA ASP A 12 13.87 -7.09 0.94
C ASP A 12 12.82 -7.22 -0.19
N ASP A 13 11.74 -8.00 -0.01
CA ASP A 13 10.53 -7.81 -0.82
C ASP A 13 9.27 -7.78 0.04
N VAL A 14 8.41 -6.79 -0.21
CA VAL A 14 7.10 -6.68 0.43
C VAL A 14 6.11 -7.41 -0.45
N SER A 15 5.54 -8.51 0.07
CA SER A 15 4.59 -9.27 -0.72
C SER A 15 3.32 -8.46 -1.02
N CYS A 16 2.72 -8.74 -2.17
CA CYS A 16 1.47 -8.08 -2.58
C CYS A 16 0.35 -8.28 -1.56
N SER A 17 0.26 -9.49 -1.00
CA SER A 17 -0.69 -9.83 0.05
C SER A 17 -0.46 -9.00 1.33
N ASP A 18 0.79 -8.84 1.76
CA ASP A 18 1.11 -8.04 2.95
C ASP A 18 0.80 -6.56 2.74
N ALA A 19 1.02 -6.05 1.53
CA ALA A 19 0.67 -4.69 1.16
C ALA A 19 -0.84 -4.45 1.19
N LEU A 20 -1.62 -5.40 0.64
CA LEU A 20 -3.08 -5.35 0.69
C LEU A 20 -3.60 -5.40 2.13
N LEU A 21 -3.09 -6.34 2.94
CA LEU A 21 -3.47 -6.48 4.35
C LEU A 21 -3.17 -5.21 5.16
N SER A 22 -2.06 -4.54 4.86
CA SER A 22 -1.67 -3.28 5.50
C SER A 22 -2.64 -2.13 5.16
N LEU A 23 -3.27 -2.15 3.99
CA LEU A 23 -4.21 -1.11 3.52
C LEU A 23 -5.69 -1.47 3.72
N LEU A 24 -6.02 -2.69 4.12
CA LEU A 24 -7.42 -3.09 4.40
C LEU A 24 -8.16 -2.09 5.31
N PRO A 25 -7.58 -1.59 6.42
CA PRO A 25 -8.28 -0.63 7.28
C PRO A 25 -8.58 0.72 6.60
N CYS A 26 -7.89 1.04 5.50
CA CYS A 26 -8.08 2.27 4.74
C CYS A 26 -9.21 2.19 3.72
N LEU A 27 -9.67 0.98 3.34
CA LEU A 27 -10.61 0.80 2.24
C LEU A 27 -11.88 1.67 2.38
N PRO A 28 -12.57 1.77 3.53
CA PRO A 28 -13.77 2.60 3.63
C PRO A 28 -13.52 4.08 3.32
N PHE A 29 -12.39 4.63 3.79
CA PHE A 29 -11.99 6.01 3.48
C PHE A 29 -11.62 6.15 1.99
N LEU A 30 -10.82 5.22 1.46
CA LEU A 30 -10.36 5.24 0.07
C LEU A 30 -11.50 5.07 -0.94
N GLN A 31 -12.56 4.37 -0.57
CA GLN A 31 -13.78 4.18 -1.36
C GLN A 31 -14.83 5.28 -1.15
N GLY A 32 -14.58 6.25 -0.26
CA GLY A 32 -15.58 7.26 0.08
C GLY A 32 -16.86 6.71 0.72
N SER A 33 -16.84 5.46 1.19
CA SER A 33 -17.97 4.80 1.85
C SER A 33 -17.95 4.95 3.38
N GLY A 34 -16.80 5.36 3.94
CA GLY A 34 -16.59 5.61 5.36
C GLY A 34 -16.50 7.11 5.71
N SER A 35 -15.91 7.40 6.87
CA SER A 35 -15.63 8.77 7.33
C SER A 35 -14.75 9.55 6.34
N ASP A 36 -14.89 10.87 6.31
CA ASP A 36 -14.00 11.78 5.58
C ASP A 36 -12.58 11.83 6.15
N THR A 37 -12.34 11.19 7.29
CA THR A 37 -11.04 11.07 7.94
C THR A 37 -10.60 9.61 8.04
N PRO A 38 -9.32 9.30 7.74
CA PRO A 38 -8.78 7.95 7.92
C PRO A 38 -8.73 7.60 9.42
N THR A 39 -8.95 6.33 9.74
CA THR A 39 -8.79 5.82 11.10
C THR A 39 -7.32 5.77 11.50
N SER A 40 -7.05 5.71 12.81
CA SER A 40 -5.70 5.48 13.33
C SER A 40 -5.09 4.17 12.80
N SER A 41 -5.90 3.11 12.66
CA SER A 41 -5.48 1.84 12.08
C SER A 41 -5.12 1.94 10.60
N CYS A 42 -5.86 2.73 9.82
CA CYS A 42 -5.52 3.03 8.43
C CYS A 42 -4.17 3.74 8.35
N CYS A 43 -3.98 4.82 9.12
CA CYS A 43 -2.72 5.57 9.11
C CYS A 43 -1.53 4.71 9.56
N ALA A 44 -1.71 3.86 10.58
CA ALA A 44 -0.69 2.92 11.03
C ALA A 44 -0.33 1.90 9.94
N GLY A 45 -1.33 1.36 9.23
CA GLY A 45 -1.15 0.41 8.14
C GLY A 45 -0.42 1.02 6.94
N ALA A 46 -0.84 2.20 6.50
CA ALA A 46 -0.17 2.94 5.41
C ALA A 46 1.29 3.28 5.77
N ASN A 47 1.54 3.74 7.00
CA ASN A 47 2.90 4.02 7.47
C ASN A 47 3.77 2.75 7.55
N ASN A 48 3.21 1.63 8.03
CA ASN A 48 3.95 0.37 8.10
C ASN A 48 4.34 -0.12 6.70
N LEU A 49 3.41 -0.07 5.74
CA LEU A 49 3.70 -0.40 4.35
C LEU A 49 4.82 0.49 3.79
N ASN A 50 4.75 1.79 4.05
CA ASN A 50 5.77 2.76 3.62
C ASN A 50 7.16 2.45 4.18
N GLN A 51 7.24 2.11 5.47
CA GLN A 51 8.51 1.75 6.12
C GLN A 51 9.11 0.47 5.55
N LYS A 52 8.28 -0.50 5.18
CA LYS A 52 8.74 -1.74 4.54
C LYS A 52 9.17 -1.53 3.09
N ALA A 53 8.49 -0.64 2.36
CA ALA A 53 8.86 -0.27 1.00
C ALA A 53 9.98 0.80 0.97
N ASN A 54 11.11 0.47 1.59
CA ASN A 54 12.22 1.39 1.85
C ASN A 54 13.11 1.66 0.62
N THR A 55 13.05 0.86 -0.43
CA THR A 55 13.79 1.07 -1.69
C THR A 55 12.86 1.36 -2.87
N THR A 56 13.38 2.08 -3.89
CA THR A 56 12.64 2.37 -5.13
C THR A 56 12.11 1.11 -5.79
N PRO A 57 12.89 0.02 -5.98
CA PRO A 57 12.37 -1.20 -6.59
C PRO A 57 11.18 -1.77 -5.82
N ILE A 58 11.23 -1.82 -4.49
CA ILE A 58 10.12 -2.34 -3.67
C ILE A 58 8.89 -1.44 -3.80
N ARG A 59 9.05 -0.12 -3.78
CA ARG A 59 7.93 0.81 -3.96
C ARG A 59 7.23 0.62 -5.30
N ARG A 60 8.00 0.41 -6.37
CA ARG A 60 7.47 0.12 -7.71
C ARG A 60 6.76 -1.24 -7.75
N ASN A 61 7.32 -2.27 -7.13
CA ASN A 61 6.69 -3.59 -7.03
C ASN A 61 5.35 -3.51 -6.29
N VAL A 62 5.33 -2.85 -5.13
CA VAL A 62 4.12 -2.62 -4.32
C VAL A 62 3.09 -1.82 -5.12
N CYS A 63 3.49 -0.74 -5.79
CA CYS A 63 2.58 0.05 -6.64
C CYS A 63 1.94 -0.83 -7.73
N ASN A 64 2.75 -1.60 -8.47
CA ASN A 64 2.26 -2.45 -9.56
C ASN A 64 1.30 -3.53 -9.05
N CYS A 65 1.55 -4.08 -7.86
CA CYS A 65 0.65 -5.01 -7.19
C CYS A 65 -0.68 -4.33 -6.79
N LEU A 66 -0.62 -3.15 -6.18
CA LEU A 66 -1.79 -2.51 -5.57
C LEU A 66 -2.69 -1.83 -6.59
N LYS A 67 -2.13 -1.29 -7.68
CA LYS A 67 -2.88 -0.60 -8.74
C LYS A 67 -4.11 -1.38 -9.28
N PRO A 68 -4.01 -2.67 -9.66
CA PRO A 68 -5.18 -3.43 -10.09
C PRO A 68 -6.18 -3.67 -8.96
N ALA A 69 -5.72 -3.87 -7.71
CA ALA A 69 -6.60 -4.01 -6.56
C ALA A 69 -7.35 -2.71 -6.26
N ALA A 70 -6.66 -1.57 -6.28
CA ALA A 70 -7.25 -0.24 -6.11
C ALA A 70 -8.35 0.01 -7.14
N SER A 71 -8.12 -0.38 -8.40
CA SER A 71 -9.13 -0.29 -9.46
C SER A 71 -10.34 -1.20 -9.18
N ARG A 72 -10.11 -2.46 -8.76
CA ARG A 72 -11.19 -3.43 -8.44
C ARG A 72 -12.01 -3.02 -7.22
N PHE A 73 -11.38 -2.46 -6.20
CA PHE A 73 -12.04 -2.00 -4.99
C PHE A 73 -12.69 -0.63 -5.15
N GLY A 74 -12.52 0.07 -6.28
CA GLY A 74 -13.10 1.40 -6.48
C GLY A 74 -12.45 2.48 -5.59
N VAL A 75 -11.13 2.40 -5.39
CA VAL A 75 -10.38 3.44 -4.69
C VAL A 75 -10.46 4.75 -5.49
N HIS A 76 -10.85 5.83 -4.82
CA HIS A 76 -10.84 7.16 -5.43
C HIS A 76 -9.45 7.80 -5.36
N SER A 77 -9.00 8.34 -6.48
CA SER A 77 -7.67 8.95 -6.61
C SER A 77 -7.48 10.16 -5.69
N ASP A 78 -8.51 11.01 -5.54
CA ASP A 78 -8.53 12.14 -4.62
C ASP A 78 -8.39 11.72 -3.15
N ARG A 79 -9.12 10.68 -2.72
CA ARG A 79 -8.97 10.10 -1.37
C ARG A 79 -7.56 9.54 -1.15
N SER A 80 -7.03 8.81 -2.13
CA SER A 80 -5.66 8.28 -2.06
C SER A 80 -4.62 9.39 -1.88
N LYS A 81 -4.78 10.53 -2.56
CA LYS A 81 -3.88 11.69 -2.47
C LYS A 81 -4.01 12.46 -1.15
N GLN A 82 -5.19 12.45 -0.52
CA GLN A 82 -5.42 13.10 0.78
C GLN A 82 -4.86 12.30 1.95
N LEU A 83 -4.79 10.97 1.83
CA LEU A 83 -4.40 10.07 2.92
C LEU A 83 -3.08 10.47 3.61
N PRO A 84 -1.97 10.77 2.89
CA PRO A 84 -0.70 11.13 3.54
C PRO A 84 -0.81 12.37 4.42
N HIS A 85 -1.52 13.40 3.93
CA HIS A 85 -1.75 14.64 4.66
C HIS A 85 -2.62 14.42 5.90
N LEU A 86 -3.72 13.68 5.77
CA LEU A 86 -4.63 13.40 6.88
C LEU A 86 -4.02 12.48 7.94
N CYS A 87 -3.11 11.59 7.53
CA CYS A 87 -2.36 10.72 8.44
C CYS A 87 -1.07 11.36 8.97
N ASN A 88 -0.69 12.55 8.50
CA ASN A 88 0.56 13.22 8.82
C ASN A 88 1.80 12.31 8.58
N ILE A 89 1.84 11.64 7.41
CA ILE A 89 2.94 10.75 7.01
C ILE A 89 3.53 11.20 5.68
N ASN A 90 4.85 11.01 5.52
CA ASN A 90 5.52 11.17 4.23
C ASN A 90 5.46 9.84 3.46
N LEU A 91 4.45 9.69 2.60
CA LEU A 91 4.19 8.45 1.88
C LEU A 91 4.89 8.44 0.52
N SER A 92 5.82 7.50 0.32
CA SER A 92 6.54 7.30 -0.94
C SER A 92 5.96 6.15 -1.78
N VAL A 93 5.13 5.29 -1.19
CA VAL A 93 4.38 4.24 -1.89
C VAL A 93 3.12 4.84 -2.49
N SER A 94 2.78 4.47 -3.73
CA SER A 94 1.49 4.81 -4.31
C SER A 94 0.57 3.58 -4.41
N PHE A 95 -0.70 3.78 -4.10
CA PHE A 95 -1.81 2.85 -4.30
C PHE A 95 -2.99 3.52 -5.02
N ASP A 96 -2.74 4.66 -5.67
CA ASP A 96 -3.72 5.33 -6.52
C ASP A 96 -3.84 4.57 -7.86
N PRO A 97 -5.06 4.21 -8.30
CA PRO A 97 -5.27 3.42 -9.52
C PRO A 97 -4.79 4.12 -10.80
N SER A 98 -4.61 5.45 -10.78
CA SER A 98 -4.12 6.26 -11.91
C SER A 98 -2.60 6.46 -11.94
N THR A 99 -1.88 6.02 -10.90
CA THR A 99 -0.42 6.24 -10.82
C THR A 99 0.34 5.47 -11.90
N ASP A 100 1.33 6.12 -12.51
CA ASP A 100 2.40 5.43 -13.24
C ASP A 100 3.42 4.88 -12.23
N CYS A 101 3.42 3.56 -12.04
CA CYS A 101 4.31 2.92 -11.08
C CYS A 101 5.79 3.06 -11.46
N ASN A 102 6.14 3.39 -12.70
CA ASN A 102 7.53 3.62 -13.09
C ASN A 102 8.07 4.97 -12.59
N SER A 103 7.19 5.95 -12.36
CA SER A 103 7.57 7.27 -11.84
C SER A 103 7.70 7.30 -10.31
N VAL A 104 7.37 6.20 -9.62
CA VAL A 104 7.56 6.07 -8.17
C VAL A 104 9.06 6.00 -7.89
N ASN A 105 9.52 6.87 -6.99
CA ASN A 105 10.92 6.96 -6.56
C ASN A 105 11.11 6.38 -5.18
#